data_AF-A0A383F5I4-F1
#
_entry.id   AF-A0A383F5I4-F1
#
_cell.length_a   1.000
_cell.length_b   1.000
_cell.length_c   1.000
_cell.angle_alpha   90.00
_cell.angle_beta   90.00
_cell.angle_gamma   90.00
#
_symmetry.space_group_name_H-M   'P 1'
#
loop_
_entity.id
_entity.type
_entity.pdbx_description
1 polymer ?
#
loop_
_entity_poly.entity_id
_entity_poly.type
_entity_poly.pdbx_seq_one_letter_code
_entity_poly.pdbx_strand_id
1 'polypeptide(L)'
;LPPRVATPAIIFSKDNGLTWEERTMGEDVGTPNPRKNGEVAADTESNAYNVWVGNDQGVYMSRSMDSGNTWDQTSIRVSPVEVISATFPHTSAGDPGRIAITYLGSEDADALGQPNIDGEPWDGNAHYATTNVSHYLYVTYSLNALDENPIFHTQRVSSDPVQVGSICLNSGDCRSNEGGSNRNLLDFNDLHIDLEGRVYIGFADGCTGTCASGNDTTASNSRDRLGS
;
A
#
# COMPACT_ATOMS: atom_id res chain seq x y z
N LEU A 1 -9.48 -12.35 -17.78
CA LEU A 1 -8.97 -11.66 -16.58
C LEU A 1 -7.69 -12.38 -16.19
N PRO A 2 -6.55 -11.68 -16.04
CA PRO A 2 -5.38 -12.32 -15.46
C PRO A 2 -5.76 -12.94 -14.11
N PRO A 3 -5.35 -14.18 -13.83
CA PRO A 3 -5.67 -14.83 -12.57
C PRO A 3 -5.16 -13.99 -11.41
N ARG A 4 -5.97 -13.80 -10.37
CA ARG A 4 -5.52 -13.20 -9.10
C ARG A 4 -4.56 -14.19 -8.44
N VAL A 5 -3.28 -14.12 -8.76
CA VAL A 5 -2.25 -15.01 -8.24
C VAL A 5 -1.81 -14.56 -6.85
N ALA A 6 -1.47 -15.51 -5.98
CA ALA A 6 -0.97 -15.21 -4.63
C ALA A 6 0.48 -14.67 -4.65
N THR A 7 1.18 -14.91 -5.75
CA THR A 7 2.56 -14.50 -5.97
C THR A 7 2.60 -13.12 -6.63
N PRO A 8 3.34 -12.15 -6.07
CA PRO A 8 3.64 -10.89 -6.76
C PRO A 8 4.22 -11.16 -8.15
N ALA A 9 3.71 -10.44 -9.15
CA ALA A 9 4.14 -10.59 -10.53
C ALA A 9 4.16 -9.24 -11.26
N ILE A 10 5.10 -9.10 -12.18
CA ILE A 10 5.13 -8.04 -13.18
C ILE A 10 5.00 -8.64 -14.57
N ILE A 11 4.34 -7.91 -15.47
CA ILE A 11 4.27 -8.25 -16.89
C ILE A 11 4.89 -7.08 -17.63
N PHE A 12 5.93 -7.36 -18.42
CA PHE A 12 6.69 -6.33 -19.12
C PHE A 12 6.85 -6.67 -20.60
N SER A 13 7.11 -5.63 -21.39
CA SER A 13 7.38 -5.74 -22.82
C SER A 13 8.69 -5.02 -23.14
N LYS A 14 9.45 -5.56 -24.10
CA LYS A 14 10.68 -4.97 -24.63
C LYS A 14 10.54 -4.48 -26.07
N ASP A 15 9.35 -4.58 -26.64
CA ASP A 15 9.07 -4.35 -28.06
C ASP A 15 7.81 -3.50 -28.28
N ASN A 16 7.62 -2.48 -27.43
CA ASN A 16 6.50 -1.54 -27.49
C ASN A 16 5.11 -2.22 -27.34
N GLY A 17 5.04 -3.26 -26.52
CA GLY A 17 3.80 -3.96 -26.18
C GLY A 17 3.35 -5.01 -27.19
N LEU A 18 4.22 -5.43 -28.11
CA LEU A 18 3.91 -6.49 -29.08
C LEU A 18 3.98 -7.87 -28.45
N THR A 19 5.00 -8.10 -27.62
CA THR A 19 5.16 -9.31 -26.80
C THR A 19 5.30 -8.95 -25.34
N TRP A 20 4.85 -9.86 -24.48
CA TRP A 20 4.77 -9.69 -23.04
C TRP A 20 5.36 -10.91 -22.35
N GLU A 21 6.15 -10.66 -21.33
CA GLU A 21 6.73 -11.69 -20.48
C GLU A 21 6.34 -11.44 -19.02
N GLU A 22 6.05 -12.52 -18.30
CA GLU A 22 5.77 -12.49 -16.87
C GLU A 22 7.07 -12.77 -16.08
N ARG A 23 7.22 -12.09 -14.94
CA ARG A 23 8.19 -12.44 -13.90
C ARG A 23 7.51 -12.41 -12.54
N THR A 24 7.93 -13.31 -11.66
CA THR A 24 7.45 -13.41 -10.29
C THR A 24 8.57 -13.08 -9.31
N MET A 25 8.16 -12.67 -8.11
CA MET A 25 9.03 -12.35 -6.98
C MET A 25 8.27 -12.52 -5.67
N GLY A 26 8.99 -12.44 -4.55
CA GLY A 26 8.38 -12.35 -3.23
C GLY A 26 7.53 -13.56 -2.83
N GLU A 27 7.94 -14.76 -3.25
CA GLU A 27 7.33 -16.03 -2.83
C GLU A 27 7.50 -16.29 -1.32
N ASP A 28 8.43 -15.60 -0.68
CA ASP A 28 8.71 -15.68 0.77
C ASP A 28 7.63 -15.02 1.64
N VAL A 29 6.93 -14.00 1.13
CA VAL A 29 5.92 -13.24 1.89
C VAL A 29 4.51 -13.28 1.28
N GLY A 30 4.41 -13.58 -0.02
CA GLY A 30 3.14 -13.70 -0.73
C GLY A 30 2.30 -12.41 -0.72
N THR A 31 0.98 -12.55 -0.89
CA THR A 31 0.00 -11.46 -0.87
C THR A 31 -1.23 -11.86 -0.03
N PRO A 32 -1.92 -10.90 0.60
CA PRO A 32 -3.09 -11.19 1.42
C PRO A 32 -4.31 -11.55 0.57
N ASN A 33 -5.36 -12.09 1.21
CA ASN A 33 -6.66 -12.28 0.58
C ASN A 33 -7.77 -11.59 1.42
N PRO A 34 -8.58 -10.67 0.87
CA PRO A 34 -8.51 -10.09 -0.48
C PRO A 34 -7.17 -9.42 -0.78
N ARG A 35 -6.75 -9.56 -2.05
CA ARG A 35 -5.47 -9.03 -2.54
C ARG A 35 -5.54 -7.51 -2.70
N LYS A 36 -4.37 -6.89 -2.59
CA LYS A 36 -4.13 -5.45 -2.73
C LYS A 36 -3.37 -5.17 -4.02
N ASN A 37 -3.39 -3.92 -4.46
CA ASN A 37 -2.62 -3.49 -5.62
C ASN A 37 -1.12 -3.57 -5.29
N GLY A 38 -0.32 -3.93 -6.29
CA GLY A 38 1.13 -3.74 -6.29
C GLY A 38 1.47 -2.65 -7.29
N GLU A 39 2.62 -2.02 -7.11
CA GLU A 39 3.08 -0.90 -7.92
C GLU A 39 4.54 -1.09 -8.30
N VAL A 40 4.95 -0.54 -9.45
CA VAL A 40 6.32 -0.66 -9.94
C VAL A 40 6.84 0.67 -10.43
N ALA A 41 8.06 1.02 -10.03
CA ALA A 41 8.80 2.17 -10.55
C ALA A 41 10.14 1.72 -11.13
N ALA A 42 10.69 2.53 -12.02
CA ALA A 42 12.04 2.35 -12.53
C ALA A 42 12.85 3.64 -12.36
N ASP A 43 14.11 3.51 -11.98
CA ASP A 43 15.04 4.65 -11.88
C ASP A 43 15.69 4.97 -13.23
N THR A 44 16.50 6.03 -13.26
CA THR A 44 17.16 6.54 -14.47
C THR A 44 18.16 5.56 -15.10
N GLU A 45 18.56 4.49 -14.41
CA GLU A 45 19.47 3.44 -14.94
C GLU A 45 18.74 2.12 -15.24
N SER A 46 17.40 2.14 -15.30
CA SER A 46 16.57 0.96 -15.56
C SER A 46 16.69 -0.12 -14.47
N ASN A 47 17.02 0.23 -13.23
CA ASN A 47 16.66 -0.64 -12.11
C ASN A 47 15.19 -0.44 -11.79
N ALA A 48 14.48 -1.51 -11.47
CA ALA A 48 13.07 -1.51 -11.17
C ALA A 48 12.80 -1.95 -9.72
N TYR A 49 11.76 -1.38 -9.13
CA TYR A 49 11.35 -1.60 -7.75
C TYR A 49 9.85 -1.94 -7.75
N ASN A 50 9.52 -3.21 -7.52
CA ASN A 50 8.15 -3.67 -7.38
C ASN A 50 7.79 -3.66 -5.91
N VAL A 51 6.69 -3.02 -5.55
CA VAL A 51 6.20 -2.90 -4.18
C VAL A 51 4.81 -3.51 -4.04
N TRP A 52 4.56 -4.19 -2.94
CA TRP A 52 3.26 -4.78 -2.66
C TRP A 52 3.03 -4.90 -1.15
N VAL A 53 1.80 -5.26 -0.77
CA VAL A 53 1.49 -5.62 0.61
C VAL A 53 1.58 -7.14 0.78
N GLY A 54 2.41 -7.58 1.73
CA GLY A 54 2.64 -8.98 2.07
C GLY A 54 1.47 -9.63 2.81
N ASN A 55 1.51 -10.95 2.99
CA ASN A 55 0.45 -11.69 3.69
C ASN A 55 0.32 -11.28 5.18
N ASP A 56 1.41 -10.84 5.80
CA ASP A 56 1.45 -10.26 7.15
C ASP A 56 1.07 -8.77 7.18
N GLN A 57 0.56 -8.24 6.07
CA GLN A 57 0.07 -6.86 5.90
C GLN A 57 1.14 -5.76 5.93
N GLY A 58 2.43 -6.10 6.01
CA GLY A 58 3.53 -5.17 5.81
C GLY A 58 3.71 -4.76 4.34
N VAL A 59 4.40 -3.66 4.07
CA VAL A 59 4.80 -3.27 2.71
C VAL A 59 6.17 -3.85 2.39
N TYR A 60 6.26 -4.51 1.25
CA TYR A 60 7.45 -5.20 0.76
C TYR A 60 7.89 -4.68 -0.59
N MET A 61 9.18 -4.87 -0.88
CA MET A 61 9.81 -4.52 -2.14
C MET A 61 10.69 -5.66 -2.64
N SER A 62 10.73 -5.81 -3.96
CA SER A 62 11.72 -6.60 -4.71
C SER A 62 12.32 -5.71 -5.78
N ARG A 63 13.57 -5.98 -6.16
CA ARG A 63 14.35 -5.17 -7.08
C ARG A 63 14.74 -5.98 -8.30
N SER A 64 14.90 -5.28 -9.42
CA SER A 64 15.58 -5.78 -10.60
C SER A 64 16.66 -4.78 -11.02
N MET A 65 17.88 -5.27 -11.23
CA MET A 65 19.03 -4.45 -11.67
C MET A 65 19.43 -4.73 -13.12
N ASP A 66 18.62 -5.50 -13.84
CA ASP A 66 18.89 -5.95 -15.21
C ASP A 66 17.71 -5.62 -16.13
N SER A 67 17.06 -4.48 -15.88
CA SER A 67 15.91 -3.99 -16.64
C SER A 67 14.70 -4.92 -16.60
N GLY A 68 14.40 -5.52 -15.45
CA GLY A 68 13.21 -6.35 -15.24
C GLY A 68 13.37 -7.81 -15.67
N ASN A 69 14.56 -8.25 -16.07
CA ASN A 69 14.78 -9.63 -16.53
C ASN A 69 14.81 -10.62 -15.36
N THR A 70 15.44 -10.25 -14.25
CA THR A 70 15.47 -11.02 -13.00
C THR A 70 15.10 -10.14 -11.81
N TRP A 71 14.56 -10.77 -10.76
CA TRP A 71 14.05 -10.10 -9.58
C TRP A 71 14.50 -10.81 -8.31
N ASP A 72 14.83 -10.02 -7.29
CA ASP A 72 15.14 -10.51 -5.95
C ASP A 72 13.95 -11.36 -5.43
N GLN A 73 14.22 -12.62 -5.08
CA GLN A 73 13.19 -13.54 -4.58
C GLN A 73 12.97 -13.41 -3.07
N THR A 74 14.00 -12.98 -2.34
CA THR A 74 13.87 -12.57 -0.93
C THR A 74 13.42 -11.13 -0.89
N SER A 75 12.28 -10.88 -0.27
CA SER A 75 11.66 -9.56 -0.22
C SER A 75 12.25 -8.71 0.88
N ILE A 76 12.23 -7.39 0.67
CA ILE A 76 12.67 -6.41 1.66
C ILE A 76 11.42 -5.75 2.25
N ARG A 77 11.20 -5.88 3.56
CA ARG A 77 10.14 -5.12 4.24
C ARG A 77 10.56 -3.66 4.30
N VAL A 78 9.75 -2.77 3.73
CA VAL A 78 10.03 -1.33 3.68
C VAL A 78 9.22 -0.55 4.72
N SER A 79 8.04 -1.04 5.09
CA SER A 79 7.29 -0.45 6.20
C SER A 79 7.90 -0.85 7.56
N PRO A 80 7.79 0.01 8.58
CA PRO A 80 8.08 -0.39 9.95
C PRO A 80 7.29 -1.63 10.39
N VAL A 81 7.79 -2.34 11.40
CA VAL A 81 7.12 -3.55 11.92
C VAL A 81 5.85 -3.19 12.70
N GLU A 82 5.79 -1.96 13.20
CA GLU A 82 4.65 -1.37 13.90
C GLU A 82 3.46 -1.12 12.98
N VAL A 83 3.69 -0.95 11.67
CA VAL A 83 2.61 -0.90 10.68
C VAL A 83 2.09 -2.32 10.46
N ILE A 84 0.96 -2.62 11.09
CA ILE A 84 0.31 -3.95 11.10
C ILE A 84 -0.81 -4.09 10.06
N SER A 85 -1.11 -3.00 9.37
CA SER A 85 -2.04 -2.98 8.23
C SER A 85 -1.54 -1.95 7.23
N ALA A 86 -1.41 -2.31 5.96
CA ALA A 86 -1.10 -1.37 4.88
C ALA A 86 -2.00 -1.59 3.66
N THR A 87 -2.33 -0.55 2.90
CA THR A 87 -3.03 -0.66 1.61
C THR A 87 -2.65 0.47 0.67
N PHE A 88 -2.96 0.28 -0.61
CA PHE A 88 -2.67 1.23 -1.69
C PHE A 88 -1.21 1.70 -1.69
N PRO A 89 -0.23 0.79 -1.73
CA PRO A 89 1.16 1.20 -1.91
C PRO A 89 1.33 1.84 -3.28
N HIS A 90 1.98 3.00 -3.36
CA HIS A 90 2.45 3.62 -4.59
C HIS A 90 3.94 3.90 -4.48
N THR A 91 4.67 3.78 -5.58
CA THR A 91 6.12 3.99 -5.60
C THR A 91 6.55 4.85 -6.78
N SER A 92 7.60 5.64 -6.56
CA SER A 92 8.31 6.37 -7.61
C SER A 92 9.81 6.32 -7.34
N ALA A 93 10.60 6.41 -8.40
CA ALA A 93 12.05 6.32 -8.36
C ALA A 93 12.68 7.47 -9.15
N GLY A 94 13.82 7.96 -8.68
CA GLY A 94 14.60 9.02 -9.30
C GLY A 94 15.95 8.49 -9.80
N ASP A 95 17.05 9.03 -9.25
CA ASP A 95 18.39 8.48 -9.46
C ASP A 95 18.50 7.04 -8.92
N PRO A 96 19.51 6.26 -9.34
CA PRO A 96 19.67 4.87 -8.91
C PRO A 96 19.66 4.71 -7.38
N GLY A 97 18.81 3.81 -6.89
CA GLY A 97 18.63 3.55 -5.46
C GLY A 97 17.85 4.60 -4.68
N ARG A 98 17.36 5.68 -5.32
CA ARG A 98 16.53 6.70 -4.68
C ARG A 98 15.06 6.47 -4.99
N ILE A 99 14.31 6.05 -3.98
CA ILE A 99 12.90 5.72 -4.13
C ILE A 99 12.07 6.35 -3.01
N ALA A 100 10.79 6.57 -3.29
CA ALA A 100 9.79 6.89 -2.29
C ALA A 100 8.53 6.06 -2.54
N ILE A 101 7.92 5.65 -1.43
CA ILE A 101 6.77 4.75 -1.36
C ILE A 101 5.75 5.41 -0.44
N THR A 102 4.51 5.57 -0.88
CA THR A 102 3.40 5.99 -0.03
C THR A 102 2.43 4.84 0.16
N TYR A 103 1.76 4.79 1.30
CA TYR A 103 0.70 3.83 1.57
C TYR A 103 -0.21 4.35 2.68
N LEU A 104 -1.44 3.84 2.76
CA LEU A 104 -2.26 3.99 3.95
C LEU A 104 -1.90 2.88 4.93
N GLY A 105 -1.59 3.24 6.18
CA GLY A 105 -1.12 2.32 7.20
C GLY A 105 -1.84 2.49 8.54
N SER A 106 -1.93 1.42 9.33
CA SER A 106 -2.39 1.44 10.72
C SER A 106 -1.38 0.76 11.64
N GLU A 107 -1.21 1.34 12.83
CA GLU A 107 -0.39 0.80 13.93
C GLU A 107 -1.27 0.33 15.11
N ASP A 108 -2.59 0.16 14.90
CA ASP A 108 -3.56 -0.23 15.94
C ASP A 108 -3.44 -1.73 16.29
N ALA A 109 -2.28 -2.12 16.80
CA ALA A 109 -1.93 -3.51 17.12
C ALA A 109 -2.86 -4.15 18.16
N ASP A 110 -3.49 -3.35 19.03
CA ASP A 110 -4.47 -3.81 20.00
C ASP A 110 -5.73 -4.43 19.36
N ALA A 111 -6.01 -4.09 18.09
CA ALA A 111 -7.11 -4.68 17.34
C ALA A 111 -6.76 -6.06 16.76
N LEU A 112 -5.49 -6.45 16.68
CA LEU A 112 -5.10 -7.75 16.14
C LEU A 112 -5.69 -8.89 16.99
N GLY A 113 -6.24 -9.89 16.30
CA GLY A 113 -6.92 -11.03 16.92
C GLY A 113 -8.30 -10.72 17.51
N GLN A 114 -8.71 -9.45 17.60
CA GLN A 114 -10.08 -9.09 17.99
C GLN A 114 -11.06 -9.38 16.85
N PRO A 115 -12.36 -9.60 17.12
CA PRO A 115 -13.35 -9.85 16.09
C PRO A 115 -13.40 -8.71 15.05
N ASN A 116 -13.25 -9.07 13.79
CA ASN A 116 -13.30 -8.19 12.62
C ASN A 116 -14.76 -7.92 12.20
N ILE A 117 -15.00 -7.25 11.06
CA ILE A 117 -16.38 -6.94 10.61
C ILE A 117 -17.25 -8.18 10.29
N ASP A 118 -16.65 -9.36 10.13
CA ASP A 118 -17.31 -10.65 9.93
C ASP A 118 -17.34 -11.51 11.20
N GLY A 119 -16.77 -11.01 12.31
CA GLY A 119 -16.68 -11.73 13.58
C GLY A 119 -15.47 -12.66 13.73
N GLU A 120 -14.59 -12.74 12.72
CA GLU A 120 -13.37 -13.55 12.77
C GLU A 120 -12.20 -12.76 13.37
N PRO A 121 -11.16 -13.40 13.93
CA PRO A 121 -9.98 -12.69 14.43
C PRO A 121 -9.34 -11.82 13.33
N TRP A 122 -9.17 -10.52 13.58
CA TRP A 122 -8.58 -9.59 12.62
C TRP A 122 -7.08 -9.86 12.48
N ASP A 123 -6.63 -10.01 11.24
CA ASP A 123 -5.26 -10.34 10.86
C ASP A 123 -4.48 -9.12 10.31
N GLY A 124 -5.03 -7.93 10.48
CA GLY A 124 -4.48 -6.69 9.91
C GLY A 124 -5.01 -6.38 8.50
N ASN A 125 -5.82 -7.23 7.87
CA ASN A 125 -6.34 -6.91 6.54
C ASN A 125 -7.34 -5.75 6.61
N ALA A 126 -6.98 -4.60 6.02
CA ALA A 126 -7.79 -3.39 5.98
C ALA A 126 -9.22 -3.62 5.43
N HIS A 127 -9.44 -4.65 4.60
CA HIS A 127 -10.78 -4.99 4.11
C HIS A 127 -11.75 -5.38 5.22
N TYR A 128 -11.23 -5.99 6.29
CA TYR A 128 -12.01 -6.51 7.40
C TYR A 128 -11.87 -5.68 8.67
N ALA A 129 -11.16 -4.55 8.62
CA ALA A 129 -10.87 -3.73 9.79
C ALA A 129 -12.13 -3.21 10.49
N THR A 130 -12.12 -3.23 11.82
CA THR A 130 -13.24 -2.74 12.66
C THR A 130 -13.23 -1.24 12.81
N THR A 131 -14.30 -0.66 13.38
CA THR A 131 -14.42 0.79 13.62
C THR A 131 -13.35 1.40 14.51
N ASN A 132 -12.53 0.58 15.18
CA ASN A 132 -11.47 1.04 16.07
C ASN A 132 -10.11 1.19 15.35
N VAL A 133 -10.03 0.79 14.07
CA VAL A 133 -8.79 0.87 13.29
C VAL A 133 -8.76 2.16 12.50
N SER A 134 -7.74 2.97 12.70
CA SER A 134 -7.47 4.21 11.99
C SER A 134 -6.31 4.03 11.02
N HIS A 135 -6.50 4.45 9.77
CA HIS A 135 -5.49 4.40 8.73
C HIS A 135 -4.99 5.81 8.45
N TYR A 136 -3.67 5.97 8.39
CA TYR A 136 -3.00 7.24 8.13
C TYR A 136 -2.15 7.13 6.88
N LEU A 137 -1.87 8.26 6.23
CA LEU A 137 -0.90 8.34 5.14
C LEU A 137 0.52 8.25 5.68
N TYR A 138 1.29 7.30 5.16
CA TYR A 138 2.71 7.11 5.43
C TYR A 138 3.54 7.30 4.16
N VAL A 139 4.77 7.79 4.34
CA VAL A 139 5.79 7.84 3.30
C VAL A 139 7.03 7.14 3.81
N THR A 140 7.49 6.16 3.06
CA THR A 140 8.78 5.49 3.23
C THR A 140 9.69 5.88 2.06
N TYR A 141 10.92 6.30 2.33
CA TYR A 141 11.91 6.56 1.27
C TYR A 141 13.25 5.92 1.60
N SER A 142 14.02 5.64 0.56
CA SER A 142 15.41 5.21 0.65
C SER A 142 16.27 6.02 -0.32
N LEU A 143 17.50 6.30 0.09
CA LEU A 143 18.49 6.95 -0.76
C LEU A 143 19.53 5.96 -1.30
N ASN A 144 19.43 4.69 -0.89
CA ASN A 144 20.40 3.64 -1.19
C ASN A 144 19.72 2.26 -1.33
N ALA A 145 18.54 2.22 -1.97
CA ALA A 145 17.72 1.03 -2.11
C ALA A 145 18.41 -0.13 -2.86
N LEU A 146 19.50 0.13 -3.60
CA LEU A 146 20.29 -0.88 -4.32
C LEU A 146 21.41 -1.50 -3.47
N ASP A 147 21.72 -0.93 -2.29
CA ASP A 147 22.75 -1.48 -1.42
C ASP A 147 22.37 -2.87 -0.92
N GLU A 148 23.36 -3.64 -0.45
CA GLU A 148 23.13 -4.94 0.19
C GLU A 148 22.29 -4.78 1.48
N ASN A 149 22.49 -3.68 2.20
CA ASN A 149 21.77 -3.32 3.42
C ASN A 149 21.14 -1.92 3.26
N PRO A 150 20.04 -1.79 2.50
CA PRO A 150 19.41 -0.50 2.23
C PRO A 150 18.78 0.06 3.50
N ILE A 151 18.73 1.39 3.62
CA ILE A 151 18.11 2.09 4.74
C ILE A 151 16.79 2.70 4.28
N PHE A 152 15.73 2.49 5.06
CA PHE A 152 14.42 3.08 4.83
C PHE A 152 14.06 4.04 5.96
N HIS A 153 13.57 5.22 5.59
CA HIS A 153 13.06 6.22 6.51
C HIS A 153 11.55 6.34 6.30
N THR A 154 10.79 6.19 7.37
CA THR A 154 9.33 6.23 7.31
C THR A 154 8.78 7.36 8.17
N GLN A 155 7.79 8.08 7.64
CA GLN A 155 7.06 9.13 8.35
C GLN A 155 5.56 8.96 8.12
N ARG A 156 4.78 9.08 9.19
CA ARG A 156 3.34 9.37 9.09
C ARG A 156 3.20 10.85 8.73
N VAL A 157 2.66 11.15 7.55
CA VAL A 157 2.60 12.51 7.02
C VAL A 157 1.24 13.19 7.23
N SER A 158 0.20 12.41 7.50
CA SER A 158 -1.12 12.91 7.89
C SER A 158 -1.20 13.16 9.39
N SER A 159 -1.83 14.28 9.79
CA SER A 159 -2.07 14.64 11.19
C SER A 159 -3.21 13.86 11.83
N ASP A 160 -4.21 13.53 11.02
CA ASP A 160 -5.46 12.88 11.34
C ASP A 160 -5.62 11.63 10.47
N PRO A 161 -6.49 10.68 10.86
CA PRO A 161 -6.72 9.49 10.05
C PRO A 161 -7.18 9.90 8.65
N VAL A 162 -6.74 9.19 7.62
CA VAL A 162 -7.31 9.27 6.25
C VAL A 162 -8.61 8.49 6.18
N GLN A 163 -8.73 7.41 6.96
CA GLN A 163 -9.91 6.55 6.99
C GLN A 163 -10.01 5.81 8.31
N VAL A 164 -11.23 5.65 8.82
CA VAL A 164 -11.52 4.79 9.96
C VAL A 164 -12.33 3.56 9.54
N GLY A 165 -11.97 2.42 10.11
CA GLY A 165 -12.52 1.11 9.84
C GLY A 165 -12.20 0.54 8.46
N SER A 166 -12.99 -0.45 8.06
CA SER A 166 -12.74 -1.21 6.83
C SER A 166 -12.60 -0.33 5.59
N ILE A 167 -11.59 -0.63 4.79
CA ILE A 167 -11.35 -0.05 3.45
C ILE A 167 -11.80 -1.06 2.41
N CYS A 168 -12.65 -0.66 1.46
CA CYS A 168 -13.02 -1.61 0.40
C CYS A 168 -11.84 -1.91 -0.53
N LEU A 169 -11.53 -3.19 -0.71
CA LEU A 169 -10.51 -3.68 -1.63
C LEU A 169 -11.17 -4.48 -2.76
N ASN A 170 -10.47 -4.64 -3.89
CA ASN A 170 -10.75 -5.68 -4.90
C ASN A 170 -12.06 -5.56 -5.72
N SER A 171 -12.66 -4.36 -5.80
CA SER A 171 -13.86 -4.00 -6.60
C SER A 171 -15.16 -4.75 -6.29
N GLY A 172 -15.22 -5.55 -5.22
CA GLY A 172 -16.40 -6.30 -4.81
C GLY A 172 -16.47 -6.47 -3.29
N ASP A 173 -17.65 -6.82 -2.79
CA ASP A 173 -17.91 -7.13 -1.37
C ASP A 173 -17.60 -5.98 -0.38
N CYS A 174 -17.68 -4.74 -0.86
CA CYS A 174 -17.54 -3.54 -0.04
C CYS A 174 -18.70 -3.46 0.98
N ARG A 175 -18.39 -3.69 2.25
CA ARG A 175 -19.36 -3.59 3.35
C ARG A 175 -18.78 -2.93 4.59
N SER A 176 -19.65 -2.33 5.37
CA SER A 176 -19.36 -1.88 6.73
C SER A 176 -20.14 -2.72 7.75
N ASN A 177 -19.64 -2.73 8.98
CA ASN A 177 -20.34 -3.26 10.15
C ASN A 177 -21.60 -2.44 10.51
N GLU A 178 -21.71 -1.20 10.01
CA GLU A 178 -22.87 -0.31 10.15
C GLU A 178 -23.93 -0.53 9.05
N GLY A 179 -23.64 -1.39 8.07
CA GLY A 179 -24.48 -1.62 6.90
C GLY A 179 -24.17 -0.67 5.73
N GLY A 180 -24.38 -1.17 4.50
CA GLY A 180 -24.07 -0.44 3.27
C GLY A 180 -22.60 -0.58 2.83
N SER A 181 -22.24 0.15 1.78
CA SER A 181 -20.91 0.08 1.16
C SER A 181 -19.90 0.97 1.89
N ASN A 182 -18.72 0.44 2.20
CA ASN A 182 -17.57 1.17 2.74
C ASN A 182 -16.64 1.75 1.65
N ARG A 183 -17.10 1.84 0.40
CA ARG A 183 -16.31 2.37 -0.73
C ARG A 183 -16.40 3.90 -0.83
N ASN A 184 -15.31 4.58 -0.49
CA ASN A 184 -15.17 6.04 -0.61
C ASN A 184 -13.78 6.52 -1.09
N LEU A 185 -12.73 5.69 -1.02
CA LEU A 185 -11.36 6.09 -1.43
C LEU A 185 -11.04 5.84 -2.91
N LEU A 186 -11.73 4.88 -3.55
CA LEU A 186 -11.67 4.60 -5.00
C LEU A 186 -10.27 4.36 -5.61
N ASP A 187 -9.28 4.01 -4.82
CA ASP A 187 -7.91 3.67 -5.24
C ASP A 187 -7.18 4.82 -6.00
N PHE A 188 -7.50 6.09 -5.72
CA PHE A 188 -6.94 7.27 -6.40
C PHE A 188 -5.69 7.86 -5.73
N ASN A 189 -4.93 7.05 -5.01
CA ASN A 189 -3.67 7.51 -4.43
C ASN A 189 -2.58 7.49 -5.51
N ASP A 190 -1.60 8.37 -5.41
CA ASP A 190 -0.42 8.36 -6.28
C ASP A 190 0.75 9.11 -5.61
N LEU A 191 1.97 8.78 -6.04
CA LEU A 191 3.19 9.44 -5.60
C LEU A 191 4.09 9.78 -6.79
N HIS A 192 4.62 11.00 -6.79
CA HIS A 192 5.57 11.45 -7.78
C HIS A 192 6.79 12.13 -7.14
N ILE A 193 7.97 11.91 -7.71
CA ILE A 193 9.21 12.61 -7.35
C ILE A 193 9.53 13.62 -8.44
N ASP A 194 9.68 14.90 -8.07
CA ASP A 194 10.07 15.94 -9.03
C ASP A 194 11.58 15.95 -9.32
N LEU A 195 12.00 16.84 -10.24
CA LEU A 195 13.39 16.99 -10.65
C LEU A 195 14.34 17.46 -9.54
N GLU A 196 13.82 17.97 -8.42
CA GLU A 196 14.59 18.38 -7.26
C GLU A 196 14.60 17.30 -6.15
N GLY A 197 13.99 16.14 -6.41
CA GLY A 197 13.89 15.02 -5.47
C GLY A 197 12.79 15.18 -4.42
N ARG A 198 11.85 16.11 -4.62
CA ARG A 198 10.73 16.31 -3.68
C ARG A 198 9.60 15.34 -3.99
N VAL A 199 9.02 14.78 -2.93
CA VAL A 199 7.90 13.83 -3.01
C VAL A 199 6.57 14.60 -2.97
N TYR A 200 5.72 14.37 -3.96
CA TYR A 200 4.33 14.84 -4.01
C TYR A 200 3.39 13.66 -3.97
N ILE A 201 2.32 13.77 -3.18
CA ILE A 201 1.35 12.69 -2.98
C ILE A 201 -0.02 13.25 -3.23
N GLY A 202 -0.71 12.65 -4.19
CA GLY A 202 -2.17 12.75 -4.31
C GLY A 202 -2.77 11.59 -3.54
N PHE A 203 -3.77 11.84 -2.71
CA PHE A 203 -4.47 10.77 -2.00
C PHE A 203 -5.92 11.17 -1.77
N ALA A 204 -6.80 10.18 -1.72
CA ALA A 204 -8.18 10.39 -1.34
C ALA A 204 -8.27 10.46 0.19
N ASP A 205 -8.84 11.54 0.72
CA ASP A 205 -9.09 11.68 2.15
C ASP A 205 -10.54 11.34 2.50
N GLY A 206 -10.75 10.21 3.18
CA GLY A 206 -12.08 9.79 3.62
C GLY A 206 -12.54 10.51 4.89
N CYS A 207 -11.62 11.03 5.69
CA CYS A 207 -11.89 11.51 7.03
C CYS A 207 -11.77 13.03 7.09
N THR A 208 -12.73 13.72 6.49
CA THR A 208 -12.74 15.19 6.50
C THR A 208 -13.63 15.76 7.60
N GLY A 209 -13.57 17.08 7.79
CA GLY A 209 -14.49 17.81 8.67
C GLY A 209 -14.50 17.31 10.12
N THR A 210 -15.63 16.74 10.55
CA THR A 210 -15.77 16.25 11.94
C THR A 210 -14.82 15.09 12.22
N CYS A 211 -14.60 14.21 11.24
CA CYS A 211 -13.70 13.07 11.38
C CYS A 211 -12.26 13.53 11.65
N ALA A 212 -11.73 14.42 10.80
CA ALA A 212 -10.40 15.01 10.95
C ALA A 212 -10.20 15.78 12.27
N SER A 213 -11.25 16.44 12.77
CA SER A 213 -11.15 17.32 13.94
C SER A 213 -10.90 16.61 15.28
N GLY A 214 -11.06 15.28 15.32
CA GLY A 214 -10.79 14.46 16.52
C GLY A 214 -11.89 14.48 17.58
N ASN A 215 -12.94 15.31 17.45
CA ASN A 215 -14.00 15.39 18.46
C ASN A 215 -15.00 14.21 18.41
N ASP A 216 -15.12 13.55 17.26
CA ASP A 216 -16.01 12.41 17.04
C ASP A 216 -15.54 11.60 15.83
N THR A 217 -14.30 11.10 15.85
CA THR A 217 -13.73 10.36 14.71
C THR A 217 -14.34 8.95 14.67
N THR A 218 -15.14 8.65 13.64
CA THR A 218 -15.83 7.35 13.49
C THR A 218 -15.70 6.83 12.08
N ALA A 219 -15.92 5.53 11.90
CA ALA A 219 -15.95 4.92 10.57
C ALA A 219 -17.13 5.45 9.71
N SER A 220 -18.19 5.95 10.34
CA SER A 220 -19.36 6.48 9.64
C SER A 220 -19.06 7.84 8.99
N ASN A 221 -18.49 8.77 9.78
CA ASN A 221 -18.16 10.09 9.27
C ASN A 221 -16.82 10.16 8.52
N SER A 222 -15.99 9.11 8.57
CA SER A 222 -14.88 8.91 7.63
C SER A 222 -15.34 8.38 6.26
N ARG A 223 -16.66 8.39 5.98
CA ARG A 223 -17.29 7.91 4.74
C ARG A 223 -18.43 8.81 4.28
N ASP A 224 -18.39 10.08 4.69
CA ASP A 224 -19.43 11.08 4.41
C ASP A 224 -19.59 11.45 2.92
N ARG A 225 -18.68 10.95 2.06
CA ARG A 225 -18.60 11.20 0.61
C ARG A 225 -18.31 12.66 0.27
N LEU A 226 -17.80 13.43 1.24
CA LEU A 226 -17.32 14.79 1.06
C LEU A 226 -15.79 14.85 0.90
N GLY A 227 -15.11 13.71 1.02
CA GLY A 227 -13.68 13.55 0.83
C GLY A 227 -13.16 14.26 -0.42
N SER A 228 -12.03 14.95 -0.27
CA SER A 228 -11.29 15.65 -1.33
C SER A 228 -10.09 14.86 -1.80
#